data_AF-J2X9P3-F1
#
_entry.id   AF-J2X9P3-F1
#
_cell.length_a   1.000
_cell.length_b   1.000
_cell.length_c   1.000
_cell.angle_alpha   90.00
_cell.angle_beta   90.00
_cell.angle_gamma   90.00
#
_symmetry.space_group_name_H-M   'P 1'
#
loop_
_entity.id
_entity.type
_entity.pdbx_description
1 polymer ?
#
loop_
_entity_poly.entity_id
_entity_poly.type
_entity_poly.pdbx_seq_one_letter_code
_entity_poly.pdbx_strand_id
1 'polypeptide(L)'
;MILINYFASYRDRLNLGGEKIPLTDTLGCVEDVRQMLMQRGDLWREVLGAGNLMCAVNQELCQPSQVIEDFDEIAFFPPVTGG
;
A
#
# COMPACT_ATOMS: atom_id res chain seq x y z
N MET A 1 -13.60 -3.25 7.00
CA MET A 1 -12.95 -3.19 5.67
C MET A 1 -11.94 -2.06 5.67
N ILE A 2 -10.79 -2.24 5.00
CA ILE A 2 -9.82 -1.16 4.74
C ILE A 2 -9.81 -0.81 3.25
N LEU A 3 -9.38 0.42 2.95
CA LEU A 3 -9.19 0.93 1.60
C LEU A 3 -7.70 0.94 1.26
N ILE A 4 -7.34 0.46 0.09
CA ILE A 4 -5.97 0.52 -0.41
C ILE A 4 -5.98 1.31 -1.71
N ASN A 5 -5.21 2.39 -1.78
CA ASN A 5 -5.08 3.26 -2.94
C ASN A 5 -3.65 3.22 -3.49
N TYR A 6 -3.53 3.18 -4.81
CA TYR A 6 -2.26 3.21 -5.52
C TYR A 6 -2.18 4.47 -6.36
N PHE A 7 -1.04 5.17 -6.33
CA PHE A 7 -0.87 6.43 -7.06
C PHE A 7 0.32 6.41 -8.02
N ALA A 8 0.35 7.41 -8.92
CA ALA A 8 1.41 7.63 -9.89
C ALA A 8 1.76 6.34 -10.67
N SER A 9 3.06 6.07 -10.83
CA SER A 9 3.53 4.90 -11.58
C SER A 9 3.05 3.57 -11.02
N TYR A 10 2.67 3.48 -9.75
CA TYR A 10 2.19 2.24 -9.16
C TYR A 10 0.79 1.92 -9.67
N ARG A 11 -0.10 2.92 -9.71
CA ARG A 11 -1.43 2.79 -10.31
C ARG A 11 -1.34 2.32 -11.75
N ASP A 12 -0.46 2.94 -12.52
CA ASP A 12 -0.35 2.69 -13.96
C ASP A 12 0.23 1.29 -14.21
N ARG A 13 1.23 0.87 -13.41
CA ARG A 13 1.85 -0.47 -13.52
C ARG A 13 0.92 -1.59 -13.06
N LEU A 14 0.15 -1.38 -12.00
CA LEU A 14 -0.82 -2.35 -11.49
C LEU A 14 -2.14 -2.33 -12.28
N ASN A 15 -2.33 -1.30 -13.11
CA ASN A 15 -3.60 -1.01 -13.79
C ASN A 15 -4.79 -1.00 -12.80
N LEU A 16 -4.57 -0.42 -11.62
CA LEU A 16 -5.50 -0.43 -10.50
C LEU A 16 -5.33 0.83 -9.65
N GLY A 17 -6.40 1.62 -9.50
CA GLY A 17 -6.40 2.84 -8.68
C GLY A 17 -6.54 2.58 -7.19
N GLY A 18 -7.23 1.51 -6.82
CA GLY A 18 -7.42 1.09 -5.45
C GLY A 18 -8.40 -0.06 -5.33
N GLU A 19 -8.50 -0.62 -4.13
CA GLU A 19 -9.33 -1.76 -3.80
C GLU A 19 -9.79 -1.73 -2.34
N LYS A 20 -10.82 -2.52 -2.04
CA LYS A 20 -11.33 -2.74 -0.68
C LYS A 20 -11.05 -4.16 -0.27
N ILE A 21 -10.47 -4.35 0.91
CA ILE A 21 -10.24 -5.68 1.47
C ILE A 21 -10.73 -5.78 2.92
N PRO A 22 -11.13 -6.98 3.38
CA PRO A 22 -11.41 -7.19 4.79
C PRO A 22 -10.14 -7.01 5.62
N LEU A 23 -10.26 -6.35 6.76
CA LEU A 23 -9.23 -6.38 7.78
C LEU A 23 -9.29 -7.74 8.46
N THR A 24 -8.18 -8.46 8.51
CA THR A 24 -8.06 -9.77 9.14
C THR A 24 -7.03 -9.70 10.28
N ASP A 25 -7.06 -10.64 11.21
CA ASP A 25 -6.13 -10.67 12.35
C ASP A 25 -4.64 -10.77 11.94
N THR A 26 -4.37 -11.13 10.69
CA THR A 26 -3.03 -11.18 10.10
C THR A 26 -2.54 -9.83 9.56
N LEU A 27 -3.39 -8.81 9.55
CA LEU A 27 -3.10 -7.47 9.03
C LEU A 27 -3.09 -6.47 10.20
N GLY A 28 -1.96 -6.38 10.90
CA GLY A 28 -1.81 -5.50 12.06
C GLY A 28 -1.21 -4.14 11.71
N CYS A 29 -0.45 -4.05 10.62
CA CYS A 29 0.19 -2.82 10.18
C CYS A 29 0.26 -2.70 8.65
N VAL A 30 0.71 -1.53 8.17
CA VAL A 30 0.88 -1.25 6.74
C VAL A 30 1.83 -2.25 6.06
N GLU A 31 2.89 -2.71 6.72
CA GLU A 31 3.82 -3.69 6.16
C GLU A 31 3.15 -5.06 5.95
N ASP A 32 2.25 -5.49 6.85
CA ASP A 32 1.52 -6.75 6.67
C ASP A 32 0.65 -6.69 5.40
N VAL A 33 -0.02 -5.55 5.18
CA VAL A 33 -0.79 -5.30 3.97
C VAL A 33 0.13 -5.33 2.75
N ARG A 34 1.28 -4.66 2.81
CA ARG A 34 2.25 -4.66 1.72
C ARG A 34 2.72 -6.07 1.36
N GLN A 35 3.10 -6.86 2.36
CA GLN A 35 3.56 -8.24 2.18
C GLN A 35 2.48 -9.12 1.56
N MET A 36 1.22 -8.99 2.03
CA MET A 36 0.08 -9.69 1.45
C MET A 36 -0.11 -9.32 -0.04
N LEU A 37 -0.03 -8.04 -0.38
CA LEU A 37 -0.14 -7.59 -1.77
C LEU A 37 0.99 -8.14 -2.65
N MET A 38 2.23 -8.17 -2.14
CA MET A 38 3.40 -8.71 -2.86
C MET A 38 3.31 -10.21 -3.14
N GLN A 39 2.47 -10.94 -2.41
CA GLN A 39 2.23 -12.37 -2.65
C GLN A 39 1.33 -12.64 -3.87
N ARG A 40 0.67 -11.62 -4.44
CA ARG A 40 -0.25 -11.76 -5.58
C ARG A 40 0.44 -12.03 -6.92
N GLY A 41 1.76 -11.89 -6.99
CA GLY A 41 2.55 -12.22 -8.18
C GLY A 41 3.77 -11.34 -8.37
N ASP A 42 4.55 -11.64 -9.42
CA ASP A 42 5.85 -10.98 -9.65
C ASP A 42 5.71 -9.48 -9.91
N LEU A 43 4.69 -9.05 -10.65
CA LEU A 43 4.40 -7.64 -10.89
C LEU A 43 4.19 -6.87 -9.57
N TRP A 44 3.41 -7.46 -8.64
CA TRP A 44 3.15 -6.84 -7.34
C TRP A 44 4.41 -6.74 -6.50
N ARG A 45 5.26 -7.78 -6.52
CA ARG A 45 6.56 -7.78 -5.85
C ARG A 45 7.51 -6.74 -6.43
N GLU A 46 7.50 -6.55 -7.75
CA GLU A 46 8.33 -5.56 -8.43
C GLU A 46 7.89 -4.11 -8.14
N VAL A 47 6.58 -3.87 -8.07
CA VAL A 47 6.01 -2.54 -7.78
C VAL A 47 6.19 -2.19 -6.30
N LEU A 48 5.70 -3.05 -5.41
CA LEU A 48 5.62 -2.76 -3.98
C LEU A 48 6.86 -3.17 -3.20
N GLY A 49 7.73 -4.02 -3.75
CA GLY A 49 8.97 -4.46 -3.10
C GLY A 49 10.13 -3.46 -3.15
N ALA A 50 9.93 -2.29 -3.78
CA ALA A 50 10.94 -1.23 -3.82
C ALA A 50 11.31 -0.76 -2.41
N GLY A 51 12.61 -0.64 -2.12
CA GLY A 51 13.10 -0.24 -0.79
C GLY A 51 12.80 1.22 -0.40
N ASN A 52 12.43 2.06 -1.37
CA ASN A 52 12.13 3.48 -1.20
C ASN A 52 10.65 3.82 -1.43
N LEU A 53 9.76 2.83 -1.34
CA LEU A 53 8.32 3.01 -1.28
C LEU A 53 7.93 4.07 -0.25
N MET A 54 6.93 4.89 -0.57
CA MET A 54 6.23 5.73 0.39
C MET A 54 4.83 5.19 0.66
N CYS A 55 4.39 5.34 1.91
CA CYS A 55 3.03 4.99 2.33
C CYS A 55 2.39 6.06 3.21
N ALA A 56 1.07 6.09 3.22
CA ALA A 56 0.28 6.92 4.11
C ALA A 56 -0.92 6.15 4.66
N VAL A 57 -1.33 6.49 5.88
CA VAL A 57 -2.60 6.06 6.48
C VAL A 57 -3.44 7.30 6.72
N ASN A 58 -4.69 7.30 6.27
CA ASN A 58 -5.63 8.42 6.41
C ASN A 58 -5.05 9.77 5.95
N GLN A 59 -4.38 9.76 4.80
CA GLN A 59 -3.73 10.93 4.16
C GLN A 59 -2.50 11.47 4.91
N GLU A 60 -2.02 10.78 5.94
CA GLU A 60 -0.81 11.13 6.68
C GLU A 60 0.34 10.17 6.36
N LEU A 61 1.51 10.71 6.00
CA LEU A 61 2.70 9.91 5.76
C LEU A 61 3.08 9.12 7.01
N CYS A 62 3.30 7.81 6.83
CA CYS A 62 3.55 6.91 7.93
C CYS A 62 4.72 5.98 7.62
N GLN A 63 5.22 5.32 8.67
CA GLN A 63 6.16 4.22 8.50
C GLN A 63 5.39 2.92 8.18
N PRO A 64 6.03 1.92 7.56
CA PRO A 64 5.39 0.62 7.32
C PRO A 64 4.92 -0.10 8.59
N SER A 65 5.52 0.21 9.75
CA SER A 65 5.09 -0.32 11.05
C SER A 65 3.86 0.37 11.65
N GLN A 66 3.27 1.36 10.97
CA GLN A 66 2.05 2.03 11.43
C GLN A 66 0.91 1.01 11.56
N VAL A 67 0.31 0.95 12.74
CA VAL A 67 -0.86 0.11 13.01
C VAL A 67 -2.04 0.61 12.19
N ILE A 68 -2.84 -0.34 11.70
CA ILE A 68 -4.04 -0.07 10.91
C ILE A 68 -5.28 -0.55 11.67
N GLU A 69 -6.37 0.18 11.50
CA GLU A 69 -7.67 -0.11 12.09
C GLU A 69 -8.72 -0.31 11.00
N ASP A 70 -9.91 -0.75 11.44
CA ASP A 70 -11.01 -0.88 10.50
C ASP A 70 -11.40 0.48 9.94
N PHE A 71 -11.76 0.51 8.66
CA PHE A 71 -12.08 1.73 7.89
C PHE A 71 -10.91 2.65 7.53
N ASP A 72 -9.67 2.29 7.87
CA ASP A 72 -8.50 3.04 7.44
C ASP A 72 -8.32 3.05 5.92
N GLU A 73 -7.76 4.16 5.44
CA GLU A 73 -7.30 4.34 4.07
C GLU A 73 -5.77 4.28 4.00
N ILE A 74 -5.25 3.29 3.30
CA ILE A 74 -3.83 3.08 3.07
C ILE A 74 -3.50 3.51 1.65
N ALA A 75 -2.46 4.33 1.47
CA ALA A 75 -1.95 4.72 0.17
C ALA A 75 -0.53 4.19 -0.04
N PHE A 76 -0.25 3.62 -1.21
CA PHE A 76 1.09 3.26 -1.67
C PHE A 76 1.48 4.06 -2.91
N PHE A 77 2.66 4.65 -2.90
CA PHE A 77 3.14 5.48 -4.00
C PHE A 77 4.67 5.52 -4.06
N PRO A 78 5.24 5.74 -5.27
CA PRO A 78 6.67 5.94 -5.41
C PRO A 78 7.12 7.22 -4.70
N PRO A 79 8.42 7.34 -4.37
CA PRO A 79 8.94 8.59 -3.85
C PRO A 79 8.70 9.72 -4.84
N VAL A 80 8.30 10.88 -4.31
CA VAL A 80 8.06 12.06 -5.13
C VAL A 80 9.38 12.49 -5.74
N THR A 81 9.56 12.21 -7.04
CA THR A 81 10.62 12.85 -7.82
C THR A 81 10.17 14.29 -8.03
N GLY A 82 10.63 15.19 -7.16
CA GLY A 82 10.40 16.62 -7.32
C GLY A 82 10.82 17.07 -8.72
N GLY A 83 9.91 17.78 -9.39
CA GLY A 83 10.27 18.74 -10.44
C GLY A 83 10.65 20.07 -9.81
#